data_AF-R4XEM1-F1
#
_entry.id   AF-R4XEM1-F1
#
_cell.length_a   1.000
_cell.length_b   1.000
_cell.length_c   1.000
_cell.angle_alpha   90.00
_cell.angle_beta   90.00
_cell.angle_gamma   90.00
#
_symmetry.space_group_name_H-M   'P 1'
#
loop_
_entity.id
_entity.type
_entity.pdbx_description
1 polymer ?
#
loop_
_entity_poly.entity_id
_entity_poly.type
_entity_poly.pdbx_seq_one_letter_code
_entity_poly.pdbx_strand_id
1 'polypeptide(L)'
;MQFSALIAASILSFVAGSPIAAPAPQATSYDLSGIDWKTVNYNVDWKTVDYSNVDWNTIDWNSVFGNKPAAATPTPAAGAPAAATTPTAAAATATASAASDSSFTLVSIHSGSDLQYQPVHASNQKLQIGGDPSNSISPGGVPVPVTNITSFHSGQDGLALNVASPGGQQVFVNADGILGFTTAHSGSVPVGATLKGFAVSDNDLTFNGKQQFVACPVGATGVYDLGVEEKVTQTGCTGVALRATNGNTAAAWQW
;
A
#
# COMPACT_ATOMS: atom_id res chain seq x y z
N MET A 1 -38.46 -31.39 5.84
CA MET A 1 -37.95 -32.15 7.00
C MET A 1 -37.24 -31.17 7.91
N GLN A 2 -37.83 -30.89 9.07
CA GLN A 2 -37.27 -30.03 10.11
C GLN A 2 -36.22 -30.80 10.91
N PHE A 3 -35.19 -30.10 11.40
CA PHE A 3 -34.54 -30.47 12.66
C PHE A 3 -34.23 -29.20 13.46
N SER A 4 -34.94 -29.09 14.58
CA SER A 4 -34.74 -28.13 15.67
C SER A 4 -33.59 -28.60 16.56
N ALA A 5 -32.79 -27.68 17.08
CA ALA A 5 -32.01 -27.90 18.29
C ALA A 5 -32.38 -26.81 19.31
N LEU A 6 -33.03 -27.25 20.40
CA LEU A 6 -33.46 -26.43 21.53
C LEU A 6 -32.26 -25.80 22.24
N ILE A 7 -32.33 -24.50 22.50
CA ILE A 7 -31.55 -23.81 23.52
C ILE A 7 -32.35 -23.90 24.82
N ALA A 8 -31.88 -24.72 25.77
CA ALA A 8 -32.40 -24.73 27.13
C ALA A 8 -31.62 -23.73 27.98
N ALA A 9 -32.19 -22.53 28.17
CA ALA A 9 -31.77 -21.61 29.22
C ALA A 9 -32.61 -21.91 30.47
N SER A 10 -31.98 -22.41 31.53
CA SER A 10 -32.59 -22.48 32.86
C SER A 10 -31.96 -21.40 33.73
N ILE A 11 -32.80 -20.49 34.23
CA ILE A 11 -32.41 -19.39 35.11
C ILE A 11 -33.06 -19.62 36.49
N LEU A 12 -32.30 -19.22 37.52
CA LEU A 12 -32.61 -18.97 38.94
C LEU A 12 -32.48 -20.13 39.93
N SER A 13 -31.48 -20.01 40.81
CA SER A 13 -31.72 -19.67 42.23
C SER A 13 -30.48 -19.02 42.84
N PHE A 14 -30.67 -17.83 43.42
CA PHE A 14 -29.67 -17.13 44.24
C PHE A 14 -29.57 -17.82 45.60
N VAL A 15 -28.37 -18.26 45.99
CA VAL A 15 -27.98 -18.42 47.40
C VAL A 15 -26.65 -17.70 47.57
N ALA A 16 -26.62 -16.76 48.52
CA ALA A 16 -25.48 -15.92 48.86
C ALA A 16 -24.35 -16.76 49.47
N GLY A 17 -23.10 -16.54 49.01
CA GLY A 17 -21.91 -17.11 49.63
C GLY A 17 -20.60 -16.80 48.90
N SER A 18 -19.90 -15.77 49.38
CA SER A 18 -18.45 -15.48 49.25
C SER A 18 -17.82 -15.27 47.85
N PRO A 19 -16.85 -14.34 47.71
CA PRO A 19 -16.21 -14.08 46.41
C PRO A 19 -15.26 -15.21 46.04
N ILE A 20 -15.64 -16.00 45.05
CA ILE A 20 -14.76 -17.00 44.42
C ILE A 20 -13.95 -16.27 43.35
N ALA A 21 -12.62 -16.29 43.48
CA ALA A 21 -11.71 -15.74 42.48
C ALA A 21 -11.99 -16.38 41.11
N ALA A 22 -12.05 -15.57 40.05
CA ALA A 22 -12.23 -16.04 38.69
C ALA A 22 -11.07 -17.00 38.31
N PRO A 23 -11.35 -18.19 37.73
CA PRO A 23 -10.30 -19.04 37.21
C PRO A 23 -9.66 -18.38 35.98
N ALA A 24 -8.32 -18.40 35.92
CA ALA A 24 -7.56 -17.93 34.76
C ALA A 24 -8.04 -18.63 33.48
N PRO A 25 -8.11 -17.94 32.33
CA PRO A 25 -8.58 -18.55 31.08
C PRO A 25 -7.61 -19.66 30.66
N GLN A 26 -8.09 -20.90 30.63
CA GLN A 26 -7.36 -22.01 30.04
C GLN A 26 -7.34 -21.85 28.51
N ALA A 27 -6.16 -21.82 27.91
CA ALA A 27 -5.99 -21.78 26.46
C ALA A 27 -6.55 -23.09 25.85
N THR A 28 -7.66 -23.00 25.13
CA THR A 28 -8.23 -24.12 24.37
C THR A 28 -7.56 -24.17 23.01
N SER A 29 -6.81 -25.25 22.73
CA SER A 29 -6.28 -25.54 21.40
C SER A 29 -7.37 -26.21 20.55
N TYR A 30 -7.66 -25.66 19.37
CA TYR A 30 -8.58 -26.24 18.40
C TYR A 30 -7.80 -26.79 17.20
N ASP A 31 -8.05 -28.03 16.80
CA ASP A 31 -7.50 -28.63 15.57
C ASP A 31 -8.39 -28.24 14.37
N LEU A 32 -7.78 -27.57 13.39
CA LEU A 32 -8.47 -27.04 12.20
C LEU A 32 -7.95 -27.68 10.89
N SER A 33 -7.28 -28.84 11.00
CA SER A 33 -6.65 -29.53 9.86
C SER A 33 -7.62 -30.01 8.76
N GLY A 34 -8.93 -30.05 9.02
CA GLY A 34 -9.97 -30.51 8.07
C GLY A 34 -10.73 -29.41 7.32
N ILE A 35 -10.39 -28.13 7.50
CA ILE A 35 -11.11 -27.01 6.88
C ILE A 35 -10.52 -26.70 5.49
N ASP A 36 -11.37 -26.62 4.45
CA ASP A 36 -10.98 -26.07 3.14
C ASP A 36 -11.10 -24.53 3.16
N TRP A 37 -9.95 -23.90 3.38
CA TRP A 37 -9.83 -22.46 3.57
C TRP A 37 -10.18 -21.62 2.33
N LYS A 38 -10.45 -22.23 1.17
CA LYS A 38 -10.81 -21.52 -0.07
C LYS A 38 -12.27 -21.03 -0.11
N THR A 39 -13.12 -21.54 0.78
CA THR A 39 -14.58 -21.27 0.76
C THR A 39 -15.09 -20.47 1.96
N VAL A 40 -14.20 -20.14 2.90
CA VAL A 40 -14.55 -19.35 4.09
C VAL A 40 -14.23 -17.87 3.82
N ASN A 41 -15.19 -17.00 4.10
CA ASN A 41 -15.01 -15.55 4.04
C ASN A 41 -14.50 -15.04 5.40
N TYR A 42 -13.27 -14.52 5.44
CA TYR A 42 -12.62 -14.09 6.68
C TYR A 42 -12.79 -12.59 6.89
N ASN A 43 -13.55 -12.21 7.91
CA ASN A 43 -13.48 -10.86 8.49
C ASN A 43 -12.65 -10.93 9.78
N VAL A 44 -11.35 -11.20 9.61
CA VAL A 44 -10.38 -11.32 10.71
C VAL A 44 -9.60 -10.02 10.84
N ASP A 45 -9.66 -9.38 12.01
CA ASP A 45 -8.76 -8.27 12.34
C ASP A 45 -7.40 -8.82 12.76
N TRP A 46 -6.52 -8.94 11.78
CA TRP A 46 -5.17 -9.48 11.92
C TRP A 46 -4.28 -8.70 12.89
N LYS A 47 -4.67 -7.49 13.33
CA LYS A 47 -3.93 -6.72 14.35
C LYS A 47 -4.06 -7.29 15.76
N THR A 48 -5.07 -8.13 16.00
CA THR A 48 -5.34 -8.72 17.33
C THR A 48 -4.79 -10.14 17.47
N VAL A 49 -4.21 -10.70 16.42
CA VAL A 49 -3.65 -12.05 16.43
C VAL A 49 -2.23 -12.00 17.02
N ASP A 50 -2.03 -12.73 18.11
CA ASP A 50 -0.72 -12.90 18.73
C ASP A 50 0.07 -14.03 18.04
N TYR A 51 1.18 -13.67 17.40
CA TYR A 51 2.07 -14.60 16.69
C TYR A 51 3.32 -14.98 17.48
N SER A 52 3.44 -14.57 18.74
CA SER A 52 4.66 -14.71 19.55
C SER A 52 5.09 -16.16 19.75
N ASN A 53 4.15 -17.11 19.66
CA ASN A 53 4.40 -18.55 19.86
C ASN A 53 4.47 -19.34 18.54
N VAL A 54 4.47 -18.67 17.38
CA VAL A 54 4.62 -19.33 16.08
C VAL A 54 6.10 -19.55 15.81
N ASP A 55 6.51 -20.81 15.62
CA ASP A 55 7.85 -21.12 15.14
C ASP A 55 7.92 -20.93 13.62
N TRP A 56 8.37 -19.74 13.23
CA TRP A 56 8.50 -19.36 11.83
C TRP A 56 9.62 -20.09 11.07
N ASN A 57 10.46 -20.87 11.76
CA ASN A 57 11.56 -21.61 11.11
C ASN A 57 11.12 -22.94 10.51
N THR A 58 9.96 -23.47 10.92
CA THR A 58 9.42 -24.73 10.37
C THR A 58 8.59 -24.51 9.10
N ILE A 59 8.34 -23.25 8.71
CA ILE A 59 7.60 -22.92 7.49
C ILE A 59 8.56 -22.93 6.30
N ASP A 60 8.22 -23.69 5.25
CA ASP A 60 8.88 -23.60 3.96
C ASP A 60 8.41 -22.33 3.21
N TRP A 61 9.08 -21.23 3.52
CA TRP A 61 8.80 -19.93 2.93
C TRP A 61 9.06 -19.87 1.42
N ASN A 62 9.90 -20.74 0.86
CA ASN A 62 10.15 -20.75 -0.58
C ASN A 62 8.94 -21.28 -1.34
N SER A 63 8.21 -22.24 -0.77
CA SER A 63 6.95 -22.72 -1.34
C SER A 63 5.80 -21.72 -1.19
N VAL A 64 5.86 -20.82 -0.19
CA VAL A 64 4.80 -19.83 0.08
C VAL A 64 5.01 -18.53 -0.69
N PHE A 65 6.26 -18.04 -0.79
CA PHE A 65 6.57 -16.71 -1.35
C PHE A 65 7.67 -16.70 -2.41
N GLY A 66 8.17 -17.86 -2.85
CA GLY A 66 9.18 -17.95 -3.90
C GLY A 66 10.59 -17.51 -3.49
N ASN A 67 10.78 -16.92 -2.30
CA ASN A 67 12.08 -16.64 -1.66
C ASN A 67 11.88 -16.42 -0.14
N LYS A 68 12.72 -17.03 0.70
CA LYS A 68 12.74 -16.79 2.16
C LYS A 68 13.08 -15.31 2.45
N PRO A 69 12.24 -14.58 3.23
CA PRO A 69 12.61 -13.24 3.68
C PRO A 69 13.87 -13.32 4.55
N ALA A 70 14.88 -12.51 4.24
CA ALA A 70 16.10 -12.44 5.03
C ALA A 70 15.76 -11.90 6.43
N ALA A 71 16.19 -12.62 7.48
CA ALA A 71 16.08 -12.14 8.86
C ALA A 71 16.89 -10.84 9.00
N ALA A 72 16.30 -9.81 9.59
CA ALA A 72 16.96 -8.53 9.82
C ALA A 72 18.17 -8.71 10.76
N THR A 73 19.38 -8.62 10.22
CA THR A 73 20.63 -8.57 11.00
C THR A 73 20.85 -7.17 11.57
N PRO A 74 21.33 -7.05 12.82
CA PRO A 74 21.64 -5.75 13.43
C PRO A 74 22.91 -5.13 12.85
N THR A 75 22.85 -3.82 12.61
CA THR A 75 23.91 -2.95 12.06
C THR A 75 25.14 -2.84 12.98
N PRO A 76 26.38 -3.06 12.49
CA PRO A 76 27.59 -2.55 13.14
C PRO A 76 28.06 -1.23 12.52
N ALA A 77 28.67 -0.40 13.37
CA ALA A 77 29.11 0.97 13.12
C ALA A 77 30.38 1.12 12.26
N ALA A 78 30.58 2.36 11.82
CA ALA A 78 31.54 2.91 10.85
C ALA A 78 33.03 2.54 10.99
N GLY A 79 33.72 2.51 9.84
CA GLY A 79 35.19 2.53 9.73
C GLY A 79 35.69 2.74 8.27
N ALA A 80 36.11 3.97 7.98
CA ALA A 80 37.06 4.57 7.00
C ALA A 80 37.68 3.76 5.79
N PRO A 81 38.16 4.47 4.73
CA PRO A 81 38.08 4.04 3.32
C PRO A 81 39.38 3.44 2.74
N ALA A 82 39.27 2.70 1.63
CA ALA A 82 40.42 2.38 0.77
C ALA A 82 40.05 2.25 -0.72
N ALA A 83 40.79 3.05 -1.51
CA ALA A 83 41.24 2.88 -2.89
C ALA A 83 40.25 2.58 -4.04
N ALA A 84 40.29 3.50 -5.02
CA ALA A 84 39.61 3.47 -6.30
C ALA A 84 40.25 2.50 -7.30
N THR A 85 39.40 1.80 -8.06
CA THR A 85 39.72 1.24 -9.38
C THR A 85 38.53 1.43 -10.31
N THR A 86 38.75 2.07 -11.46
CA THR A 86 37.78 2.32 -12.52
C THR A 86 37.41 1.04 -13.29
N PRO A 87 36.13 0.75 -13.57
CA PRO A 87 35.76 -0.31 -14.50
C PRO A 87 35.64 0.21 -15.94
N THR A 88 36.25 -0.50 -16.88
CA THR A 88 36.04 -0.36 -18.32
C THR A 88 34.66 -0.91 -18.69
N ALA A 89 33.85 -0.10 -19.38
CA ALA A 89 32.53 -0.46 -19.86
C ALA A 89 32.60 -1.48 -21.00
N ALA A 90 31.96 -2.64 -20.80
CA ALA A 90 31.54 -3.54 -21.87
C ALA A 90 30.00 -3.53 -21.89
N ALA A 91 29.44 -3.02 -22.98
CA ALA A 91 28.00 -2.93 -23.21
C ALA A 91 27.40 -4.33 -23.34
N ALA A 92 26.77 -4.81 -22.28
CA ALA A 92 25.81 -5.89 -22.36
C ALA A 92 24.45 -5.27 -22.70
N THR A 93 23.90 -5.64 -23.86
CA THR A 93 22.50 -5.46 -24.22
C THR A 93 21.63 -6.14 -23.17
N ALA A 94 21.18 -5.36 -22.18
CA ALA A 94 20.15 -5.76 -21.26
C ALA A 94 18.84 -5.91 -22.05
N THR A 95 18.56 -7.15 -22.42
CA THR A 95 17.22 -7.61 -22.76
C THR A 95 16.31 -7.17 -21.62
N ALA A 96 15.22 -6.46 -21.95
CA ALA A 96 14.24 -5.99 -20.99
C ALA A 96 13.77 -7.17 -20.13
N SER A 97 14.24 -7.19 -18.88
CA SER A 97 13.82 -8.16 -17.88
C SER A 97 12.54 -7.64 -17.24
N ALA A 98 11.51 -8.48 -17.28
CA ALA A 98 10.13 -8.23 -16.85
C ALA A 98 10.00 -7.34 -15.60
N ALA A 99 9.21 -6.28 -15.71
CA ALA A 99 8.64 -5.60 -14.57
C ALA A 99 7.79 -6.62 -13.79
N SER A 100 8.13 -6.87 -12.53
CA SER A 100 7.31 -7.69 -11.66
C SER A 100 6.02 -6.94 -11.31
N ASP A 101 4.88 -7.54 -11.72
CA ASP A 101 3.45 -7.20 -11.60
C ASP A 101 2.91 -6.88 -10.19
N SER A 102 3.72 -6.32 -9.29
CA SER A 102 3.27 -5.97 -7.94
C SER A 102 2.69 -4.56 -7.92
N SER A 103 1.37 -4.47 -7.80
CA SER A 103 0.73 -3.20 -7.44
C SER A 103 1.05 -2.83 -5.98
N PHE A 104 1.02 -1.53 -5.69
CA PHE A 104 1.24 -1.01 -4.35
C PHE A 104 0.35 0.20 -4.11
N THR A 105 0.10 0.50 -2.84
CA THR A 105 -0.51 1.77 -2.42
C THR A 105 0.57 2.70 -1.88
N LEU A 106 0.28 3.99 -1.79
CA LEU A 106 1.20 4.96 -1.22
C LEU A 106 0.61 5.54 0.07
N VAL A 107 1.46 5.70 1.08
CA VAL A 107 1.13 6.42 2.31
C VAL A 107 2.16 7.51 2.56
N SER A 108 1.73 8.68 3.03
CA SER A 108 2.63 9.77 3.35
C SER A 108 3.31 9.56 4.70
N ILE A 109 4.56 9.99 4.80
CA ILE A 109 5.38 9.97 6.01
C ILE A 109 5.86 11.39 6.29
N HIS A 110 5.39 11.93 7.40
CA HIS A 110 5.80 13.21 7.96
C HIS A 110 5.56 13.18 9.47
N SER A 111 6.58 12.79 10.22
CA SER A 111 6.43 12.51 11.65
C SER A 111 5.93 13.75 12.41
N GLY A 112 4.90 13.56 13.23
CA GLY A 112 4.38 14.61 14.11
C GLY A 112 3.37 15.57 13.46
N SER A 113 2.87 15.28 12.25
CA SER A 113 1.75 16.00 11.65
C SER A 113 0.56 15.10 11.33
N ASP A 114 -0.55 15.73 10.94
CA ASP A 114 -1.73 15.10 10.38
C ASP A 114 -1.48 14.40 9.03
N LEU A 115 -0.36 14.72 8.37
CA LEU A 115 0.09 14.07 7.14
C LEU A 115 0.76 12.72 7.38
N GLN A 116 1.03 12.33 8.63
CA GLN A 116 1.64 11.05 8.95
C GLN A 116 0.67 9.89 8.66
N TYR A 117 1.11 8.91 7.87
CA TYR A 117 0.35 7.72 7.48
C TYR A 117 -0.98 7.98 6.76
N GLN A 118 -1.11 9.12 6.08
CA GLN A 118 -2.30 9.38 5.25
C GLN A 118 -2.21 8.60 3.93
N PRO A 119 -3.31 7.98 3.48
CA PRO A 119 -3.33 7.30 2.19
C PRO A 119 -3.32 8.32 1.05
N VAL A 120 -2.51 8.04 0.03
CA VAL A 120 -2.58 8.76 -1.24
C VAL A 120 -3.72 8.21 -2.07
N HIS A 121 -4.56 9.09 -2.59
CA HIS A 121 -5.69 8.73 -3.44
C HIS A 121 -5.79 9.62 -4.67
N ALA A 122 -6.38 9.09 -5.72
CA ALA A 122 -6.70 9.81 -6.94
C ALA A 122 -8.04 10.52 -6.77
N SER A 123 -8.05 11.85 -6.94
CA SER A 123 -9.26 12.65 -6.95
C SER A 123 -9.05 13.91 -7.80
N ASN A 124 -10.09 14.37 -8.51
CA ASN A 124 -10.05 15.59 -9.31
C ASN A 124 -8.87 15.67 -10.31
N GLN A 125 -8.48 14.53 -10.93
CA GLN A 125 -7.29 14.41 -11.79
C GLN A 125 -5.93 14.73 -11.11
N LYS A 126 -5.90 14.74 -9.78
CA LYS A 126 -4.73 15.00 -8.93
C LYS A 126 -4.50 13.84 -7.97
N LEU A 127 -3.26 13.70 -7.50
CA LEU A 127 -2.96 12.81 -6.37
C LEU A 127 -3.03 13.61 -5.08
N GLN A 128 -3.84 13.15 -4.14
CA GLN A 128 -4.19 13.89 -2.93
C GLN A 128 -3.95 13.06 -1.67
N ILE A 129 -3.77 13.77 -0.56
CA ILE A 129 -3.80 13.22 0.80
C ILE A 129 -4.79 14.00 1.66
N GLY A 130 -5.42 13.31 2.62
CA GLY A 130 -6.52 13.85 3.41
C GLY A 130 -7.80 14.06 2.60
N GLY A 131 -8.85 14.64 3.19
CA GLY A 131 -10.18 14.68 2.56
C GLY A 131 -10.81 13.30 2.33
N ASP A 132 -11.89 13.28 1.55
CA ASP A 132 -12.61 12.05 1.22
C ASP A 132 -12.11 11.45 -0.11
N PRO A 133 -11.63 10.20 -0.12
CA PRO A 133 -11.19 9.57 -1.37
C PRO A 133 -12.36 9.37 -2.32
N SER A 134 -12.11 9.62 -3.61
CA SER A 134 -13.10 9.35 -4.66
C SER A 134 -13.35 7.84 -4.81
N ASN A 135 -14.54 7.45 -5.24
CA ASN A 135 -14.78 6.07 -5.65
C ASN A 135 -14.39 5.91 -7.11
N SER A 136 -13.71 4.82 -7.43
CA SER A 136 -13.45 4.43 -8.82
C SER A 136 -14.76 4.24 -9.59
N ILE A 137 -14.75 4.53 -10.88
CA ILE A 137 -15.92 4.39 -11.75
C ILE A 137 -15.75 3.12 -12.57
N SER A 138 -16.82 2.32 -12.72
CA SER A 138 -16.82 1.08 -13.52
C SER A 138 -18.04 1.02 -14.44
N PRO A 139 -17.88 0.73 -15.74
CA PRO A 139 -19.01 0.46 -16.63
C PRO A 139 -19.79 -0.77 -16.18
N GLY A 140 -21.10 -0.76 -16.41
CA GLY A 140 -21.94 -1.93 -16.15
C GLY A 140 -21.47 -3.15 -16.95
N GLY A 141 -21.42 -4.32 -16.29
CA GLY A 141 -21.06 -5.59 -16.93
C GLY A 141 -19.56 -5.91 -16.97
N VAL A 142 -18.69 -5.04 -16.43
CA VAL A 142 -17.27 -5.34 -16.26
C VAL A 142 -17.03 -5.89 -14.84
N PRO A 143 -16.36 -7.05 -14.67
CA PRO A 143 -16.15 -7.68 -13.36
C PRO A 143 -14.96 -7.04 -12.61
N VAL A 144 -14.96 -5.72 -12.47
CA VAL A 144 -13.95 -4.95 -11.75
C VAL A 144 -14.63 -4.26 -10.56
N PRO A 145 -14.10 -4.41 -9.33
CA PRO A 145 -14.74 -3.85 -8.14
C PRO A 145 -14.66 -2.32 -8.13
N VAL A 146 -15.71 -1.68 -7.59
CA VAL A 146 -15.65 -0.27 -7.19
C VAL A 146 -14.87 -0.19 -5.88
N THR A 147 -13.85 0.66 -5.84
CA THR A 147 -12.96 0.87 -4.70
C THR A 147 -12.65 2.35 -4.52
N ASN A 148 -12.31 2.75 -3.31
CA ASN A 148 -11.73 4.07 -3.00
C ASN A 148 -10.24 3.98 -2.66
N ILE A 149 -9.62 2.81 -2.86
CA ILE A 149 -8.20 2.57 -2.65
C ILE A 149 -7.47 2.77 -3.98
N THR A 150 -6.69 3.83 -4.08
CA THR A 150 -5.82 4.07 -5.24
C THR A 150 -4.54 3.25 -5.10
N SER A 151 -4.28 2.42 -6.11
CA SER A 151 -3.06 1.65 -6.22
C SER A 151 -2.33 1.98 -7.51
N PHE A 152 -1.04 1.66 -7.52
CA PHE A 152 -0.09 2.09 -8.54
C PHE A 152 0.76 0.92 -9.01
N HIS A 153 1.31 1.08 -10.20
CA HIS A 153 2.44 0.30 -10.68
C HIS A 153 3.53 1.26 -11.15
N SER A 154 4.79 0.85 -10.97
CA SER A 154 5.95 1.61 -11.42
C SER A 154 6.78 0.78 -12.40
N GLY A 155 7.31 1.42 -13.43
CA GLY A 155 8.11 0.76 -14.45
C GLY A 155 8.98 1.75 -15.23
N GLN A 156 9.54 1.29 -16.35
CA GLN A 156 10.42 2.11 -17.19
C GLN A 156 9.74 3.36 -17.76
N ASP A 157 8.41 3.31 -17.92
CA ASP A 157 7.60 4.40 -18.44
C ASP A 157 7.12 5.38 -17.35
N GLY A 158 7.52 5.17 -16.09
CA GLY A 158 7.18 6.02 -14.96
C GLY A 158 6.22 5.35 -13.99
N LEU A 159 5.31 6.16 -13.42
CA LEU A 159 4.30 5.73 -12.46
C LEU A 159 2.92 5.78 -13.12
N ALA A 160 2.09 4.79 -12.87
CA ALA A 160 0.74 4.73 -13.39
C ALA A 160 -0.23 4.15 -12.36
N LEU A 161 -1.51 4.51 -12.48
CA LEU A 161 -2.57 3.97 -11.66
C LEU A 161 -2.84 2.53 -12.09
N ASN A 162 -3.02 1.65 -11.11
CA ASN A 162 -3.43 0.27 -11.33
C ASN A 162 -4.92 0.24 -11.73
N VAL A 163 -5.15 0.39 -13.03
CA VAL A 163 -6.48 0.45 -13.63
C VAL A 163 -6.63 -0.55 -14.77
N ALA A 164 -7.84 -1.10 -14.93
CA ALA A 164 -8.16 -2.05 -15.99
C ALA A 164 -8.62 -1.37 -17.30
N SER A 165 -8.92 -0.07 -17.26
CA SER A 165 -9.39 0.68 -18.43
C SER A 165 -8.38 0.65 -19.59
N PRO A 166 -8.81 0.34 -20.82
CA PRO A 166 -7.97 0.42 -22.01
C PRO A 166 -7.30 1.79 -22.17
N GLY A 167 -5.97 1.77 -22.32
CA GLY A 167 -5.13 2.98 -22.39
C GLY A 167 -4.52 3.38 -21.04
N GLY A 168 -5.01 2.83 -19.93
CA GLY A 168 -4.50 3.08 -18.59
C GLY A 168 -4.69 4.52 -18.11
N GLN A 169 -4.08 4.84 -16.98
CA GLN A 169 -3.98 6.20 -16.45
C GLN A 169 -2.57 6.42 -15.90
N GLN A 170 -1.80 7.30 -16.54
CA GLN A 170 -0.41 7.55 -16.19
C GLN A 170 -0.29 8.74 -15.25
N VAL A 171 0.57 8.64 -14.24
CA VAL A 171 0.88 9.74 -13.33
C VAL A 171 1.96 10.61 -13.96
N PHE A 172 1.79 11.92 -13.87
CA PHE A 172 2.73 12.91 -14.35
C PHE A 172 2.94 14.02 -13.34
N VAL A 173 4.08 14.70 -13.43
CA VAL A 173 4.34 15.95 -12.72
C VAL A 173 4.00 17.12 -13.64
N ASN A 174 2.98 17.91 -13.30
CA ASN A 174 2.59 19.10 -14.06
C ASN A 174 3.71 20.15 -14.14
N ALA A 175 3.52 21.15 -15.01
CA ALA A 175 4.42 22.31 -15.11
C ALA A 175 4.56 23.08 -13.78
N ASP A 176 3.51 23.08 -12.95
CA ASP A 176 3.47 23.70 -11.61
C ASP A 176 4.05 22.80 -10.49
N GLY A 177 4.54 21.60 -10.84
CA GLY A 177 5.11 20.62 -9.91
C GLY A 177 4.11 19.71 -9.23
N ILE A 178 2.79 19.91 -9.42
CA ILE A 178 1.75 19.09 -8.80
C ILE A 178 1.55 17.79 -9.58
N LEU A 179 1.46 16.66 -8.87
CA LEU A 179 1.17 15.36 -9.43
C LEU A 179 -0.28 15.31 -9.94
N GLY A 180 -0.42 14.94 -11.21
CA GLY A 180 -1.69 14.64 -11.84
C GLY A 180 -1.65 13.27 -12.47
N PHE A 181 -2.79 12.83 -13.00
CA PHE A 181 -2.87 11.61 -13.79
C PHE A 181 -3.73 11.81 -15.04
N THR A 182 -3.47 11.03 -16.08
CA THR A 182 -4.20 11.15 -17.33
C THR A 182 -5.65 10.71 -17.18
N THR A 183 -6.55 11.33 -17.95
CA THR A 183 -7.92 10.87 -18.06
C THR A 183 -7.95 9.45 -18.65
N ALA A 184 -8.88 8.62 -18.19
CA ALA A 184 -9.09 7.29 -18.73
C ALA A 184 -9.24 7.30 -20.26
N HIS A 185 -8.73 6.27 -20.92
CA HIS A 185 -8.72 6.13 -22.39
C HIS A 185 -7.93 7.22 -23.14
N SER A 186 -7.12 8.02 -22.44
CA SER A 186 -6.36 9.13 -23.03
C SER A 186 -4.92 9.15 -22.53
N GLY A 187 -3.98 9.22 -23.46
CA GLY A 187 -2.56 9.48 -23.18
C GLY A 187 -2.21 10.97 -23.16
N SER A 188 -3.20 11.86 -23.28
CA SER A 188 -2.96 13.30 -23.32
C SER A 188 -2.48 13.81 -21.97
N VAL A 189 -1.31 14.43 -21.95
CA VAL A 189 -0.73 15.11 -20.79
C VAL A 189 -0.65 16.62 -21.04
N PRO A 190 -0.76 17.46 -20.00
CA PRO A 190 -0.57 18.90 -20.12
C PRO A 190 0.81 19.26 -20.68
N VAL A 191 0.89 20.40 -21.38
CA VAL A 191 2.18 20.93 -21.86
C VAL A 191 3.12 21.21 -20.68
N GLY A 192 4.36 20.76 -20.77
CA GLY A 192 5.35 20.90 -19.70
C GLY A 192 5.24 19.85 -18.59
N ALA A 193 4.36 18.86 -18.74
CA ALA A 193 4.29 17.72 -17.83
C ALA A 193 5.46 16.75 -18.03
N THR A 194 5.85 16.07 -16.96
CA THR A 194 6.94 15.08 -16.94
C THR A 194 6.40 13.73 -16.50
N LEU A 195 6.53 12.71 -17.35
CA LEU A 195 6.03 11.35 -17.08
C LEU A 195 7.11 10.41 -16.48
N LYS A 196 8.38 10.72 -16.74
CA LYS A 196 9.53 9.89 -16.33
C LYS A 196 10.18 10.41 -15.05
N GLY A 197 10.99 9.56 -14.43
CA GLY A 197 11.75 9.89 -13.23
C GLY A 197 11.19 9.25 -11.96
N PHE A 198 9.98 8.70 -12.01
CA PHE A 198 9.42 7.93 -10.91
C PHE A 198 10.08 6.56 -10.78
N ALA A 199 10.43 6.18 -9.56
CA ALA A 199 10.88 4.84 -9.22
C ALA A 199 10.55 4.55 -7.75
N VAL A 200 10.37 3.28 -7.39
CA VAL A 200 10.32 2.85 -5.98
C VAL A 200 11.69 2.33 -5.58
N SER A 201 12.28 2.89 -4.52
CA SER A 201 13.57 2.49 -3.95
C SER A 201 13.43 2.41 -2.44
N ASP A 202 13.89 1.31 -1.82
CA ASP A 202 13.75 1.08 -0.37
C ASP A 202 12.31 1.24 0.16
N ASN A 203 11.34 0.80 -0.65
CA ASN A 203 9.90 0.98 -0.46
C ASN A 203 9.43 2.43 -0.44
N ASP A 204 10.25 3.41 -0.81
CA ASP A 204 9.84 4.79 -0.94
C ASP A 204 9.73 5.17 -2.42
N LEU A 205 8.69 5.93 -2.76
CA LEU A 205 8.61 6.56 -4.07
C LEU A 205 9.70 7.61 -4.16
N THR A 206 10.34 7.67 -5.32
CA THR A 206 11.36 8.65 -5.68
C THR A 206 10.97 9.32 -6.99
N PHE A 207 11.38 10.57 -7.15
CA PHE A 207 11.36 11.28 -8.42
C PHE A 207 12.78 11.76 -8.72
N ASN A 208 13.32 11.42 -9.89
CA ASN A 208 14.71 11.69 -10.27
C ASN A 208 15.73 11.21 -9.22
N GLY A 209 15.44 10.07 -8.57
CA GLY A 209 16.28 9.48 -7.53
C GLY A 209 16.18 10.15 -6.15
N LYS A 210 15.25 11.09 -5.94
CA LYS A 210 15.06 11.79 -4.67
C LYS A 210 13.68 11.53 -4.08
N GLN A 211 13.59 11.48 -2.75
CA GLN A 211 12.33 11.36 -2.00
C GLN A 211 11.76 12.74 -1.62
N GLN A 212 11.81 13.70 -2.54
CA GLN A 212 11.45 15.10 -2.29
C GLN A 212 10.04 15.40 -2.80
N PHE A 213 9.03 14.85 -2.11
CA PHE A 213 7.63 15.17 -2.36
C PHE A 213 7.13 16.22 -1.37
N VAL A 214 6.08 16.93 -1.76
CA VAL A 214 5.43 17.93 -0.94
C VAL A 214 3.92 17.73 -0.95
N ALA A 215 3.27 18.09 0.15
CA ALA A 215 1.83 18.17 0.29
C ALA A 215 1.42 19.66 0.32
N CYS A 216 0.69 20.08 -0.70
CA CYS A 216 0.29 21.47 -0.92
C CYS A 216 -1.19 21.66 -0.58
N PRO A 217 -1.54 22.56 0.36
CA PRO A 217 -2.93 22.71 0.80
C PRO A 217 -3.82 23.22 -0.33
N VAL A 218 -5.03 22.65 -0.47
CA VAL A 218 -5.98 23.00 -1.56
C VAL A 218 -7.21 23.74 -1.06
N GLY A 219 -7.03 24.82 -0.29
CA GLY A 219 -8.11 25.71 0.18
C GLY A 219 -9.11 25.11 1.18
N ALA A 220 -9.45 23.83 1.06
CA ALA A 220 -10.14 23.03 2.05
C ALA A 220 -9.17 22.59 3.15
N THR A 221 -9.63 22.61 4.40
CA THR A 221 -8.82 22.21 5.55
C THR A 221 -8.55 20.70 5.49
N GLY A 222 -7.29 20.31 5.67
CA GLY A 222 -6.90 18.90 5.73
C GLY A 222 -6.91 18.18 4.38
N VAL A 223 -6.95 18.91 3.26
CA VAL A 223 -6.83 18.34 1.91
C VAL A 223 -5.60 18.93 1.25
N TYR A 224 -4.78 18.07 0.65
CA TYR A 224 -3.52 18.47 0.03
C TYR A 224 -3.32 17.79 -1.32
N ASP A 225 -2.91 18.56 -2.32
CA ASP A 225 -2.36 18.05 -3.58
C ASP A 225 -0.90 17.65 -3.37
N LEU A 226 -0.50 16.50 -3.90
CA LEU A 226 0.89 16.08 -3.89
C LEU A 226 1.68 16.77 -5.00
N GLY A 227 2.90 17.19 -4.69
CA GLY A 227 3.83 17.80 -5.63
C GLY A 227 5.24 17.22 -5.50
N VAL A 228 6.12 17.56 -6.45
CA VAL A 228 7.57 17.36 -6.31
C VAL A 228 8.23 18.68 -5.92
N GLU A 229 9.08 18.65 -4.89
CA GLU A 229 9.67 19.84 -4.29
C GLU A 229 10.50 20.64 -5.31
N GLU A 230 11.21 19.96 -6.22
CA GLU A 230 12.09 20.62 -7.19
C GLU A 230 11.35 21.40 -8.30
N LYS A 231 10.02 21.26 -8.40
CA LYS A 231 9.20 21.90 -9.44
C LYS A 231 8.00 22.68 -8.89
N VAL A 232 7.61 22.43 -7.64
CA VAL A 232 6.42 23.05 -7.05
C VAL A 232 6.55 24.57 -7.03
N THR A 233 5.55 25.27 -7.56
CA THR A 233 5.50 26.75 -7.53
C THR A 233 4.60 27.27 -6.42
N GLN A 234 3.72 26.43 -5.89
CA GLN A 234 2.85 26.76 -4.77
C GLN A 234 3.65 26.92 -3.47
N THR A 235 3.28 27.94 -2.68
CA THR A 235 3.89 28.20 -1.37
C THR A 235 3.09 27.53 -0.25
N GLY A 236 3.73 27.34 0.91
CA GLY A 236 3.09 26.75 2.08
C GLY A 236 2.90 25.23 2.00
N CYS A 237 3.57 24.55 1.06
CA CYS A 237 3.59 23.10 1.01
C CYS A 237 4.50 22.51 2.08
N THR A 238 4.15 21.33 2.58
CA THR A 238 4.91 20.60 3.59
C THR A 238 5.63 19.42 2.95
N GLY A 239 6.93 19.26 3.16
CA GLY A 239 7.69 18.12 2.64
C GLY A 239 7.19 16.80 3.23
N VAL A 240 6.97 15.79 2.38
CA VAL A 240 6.53 14.45 2.79
C VAL A 240 7.35 13.40 2.06
N ALA A 241 7.65 12.28 2.73
CA ALA A 241 8.07 11.08 2.03
C ALA A 241 6.84 10.25 1.66
N LEU A 242 6.90 9.48 0.57
CA LEU A 242 5.80 8.63 0.13
C LEU A 242 6.27 7.17 0.18
N ARG A 243 5.75 6.41 1.14
CA ARG A 243 6.07 5.00 1.32
C ARG A 243 5.13 4.15 0.48
N ALA A 244 5.70 3.36 -0.42
CA ALA A 244 5.02 2.26 -1.08
C ALA A 244 4.76 1.14 -0.07
N THR A 245 3.51 0.75 0.04
CA THR A 245 3.08 -0.40 0.83
C THR A 245 2.59 -1.48 -0.11
N ASN A 246 3.21 -2.66 0.01
CA ASN A 246 2.84 -3.82 -0.78
C ASN A 246 1.41 -4.22 -0.46
N GLY A 247 0.58 -4.20 -1.48
CA GLY A 247 -0.77 -4.72 -1.44
C GLY A 247 -1.06 -5.12 -2.86
N ASN A 248 -1.18 -6.43 -3.11
CA ASN A 248 -1.72 -6.93 -4.37
C ASN A 248 -3.20 -6.52 -4.44
N THR A 249 -3.43 -5.24 -4.70
CA THR A 249 -4.74 -4.61 -4.69
C THR A 249 -5.35 -4.79 -6.05
N ALA A 250 -6.65 -5.14 -6.06
CA ALA A 250 -7.41 -5.20 -7.29
C ALA A 250 -7.35 -3.85 -8.03
N ALA A 251 -7.18 -3.92 -9.34
CA ALA A 251 -7.26 -2.73 -10.18
C ALA A 251 -8.64 -2.10 -10.07
N ALA A 252 -8.69 -0.77 -10.03
CA ALA A 252 -9.91 -0.03 -10.31
C ALA A 252 -10.23 -0.11 -11.81
N TRP A 253 -11.46 0.18 -12.25
CA TRP A 253 -11.65 0.35 -13.69
C TRP A 253 -11.07 1.69 -14.15
N GLN A 254 -11.45 2.80 -13.52
CA GLN A 254 -10.86 4.12 -13.73
C GLN A 254 -11.07 5.04 -12.53
N TRP A 255 -10.31 6.14 -12.49
CA TRP A 255 -10.42 7.28 -11.57
C TRP A 255 -10.84 8.55 -12.31
#